data_AF-A0A3L6JHE3-F1
#
_entry.id   AF-A0A3L6JHE3-F1
#
_cell.length_a   1.000
_cell.length_b   1.000
_cell.length_c   1.000
_cell.angle_alpha   90.00
_cell.angle_beta   90.00
_cell.angle_gamma   90.00
#
_symmetry.space_group_name_H-M   'P 1'
#
loop_
_entity.id
_entity.type
_entity.pdbx_description
1 polymer ?
#
loop_
_entity_poly.entity_id
_entity_poly.type
_entity_poly.pdbx_seq_one_letter_code
_entity_poly.pdbx_strand_id
1 'polypeptide(L)'
;MVRLTTTGNVFSGIGLTLLAVTIFLKFILDSLSATPDQLLYPFYVWLIALGILAIVVVIGVINTFTEMTGFVHPDDKMYSNMLVYVMALGTLLVCGLLQGVDITIQGYLFNMGTMIVIAYIFLFVFVFFGGKIAKGAEEGQVKEMTSRFMLVSLILGVAMAGAHLFLNIIYGTFSYGWAAAVLMVFAVALVLLMVLYMGRKYEPVGK
;
A
#
# COMPACT_ATOMS: atom_id res chain seq x y z
N MET A 1 -5.69 -15.36 -18.56
CA MET A 1 -5.66 -14.45 -17.40
C MET A 1 -5.06 -15.05 -16.14
N VAL A 2 -5.41 -16.28 -15.72
CA VAL A 2 -4.76 -16.98 -14.59
C VAL A 2 -3.22 -16.93 -14.65
N ARG A 3 -2.64 -17.07 -15.85
CA ARG A 3 -1.18 -16.94 -16.05
C ARG A 3 -0.63 -15.54 -15.75
N LEU A 4 -1.39 -14.47 -16.01
CA LEU A 4 -0.93 -13.08 -15.83
C LEU A 4 -1.01 -12.67 -14.35
N THR A 5 -2.03 -13.10 -13.61
CA THR A 5 -2.13 -12.90 -12.16
C THR A 5 -1.09 -13.71 -11.40
N THR A 6 -0.89 -14.99 -11.75
CA THR A 6 0.19 -15.79 -11.17
C THR A 6 1.57 -15.17 -11.46
N THR A 7 1.80 -14.72 -12.69
CA THR A 7 3.06 -14.06 -13.07
C THR A 7 3.25 -12.76 -12.29
N GLY A 8 2.23 -11.92 -12.18
CA GLY A 8 2.26 -10.70 -11.37
C GLY A 8 2.61 -10.98 -9.91
N ASN A 9 1.97 -11.99 -9.29
CA ASN A 9 2.24 -12.36 -7.89
C ASN A 9 3.67 -12.87 -7.68
N VAL A 10 4.20 -13.66 -8.63
CA VAL A 10 5.61 -14.10 -8.60
C VAL A 10 6.54 -12.91 -8.71
N PHE A 11 6.30 -11.97 -9.64
CA PHE A 11 7.12 -10.76 -9.75
C PHE A 11 7.02 -9.87 -8.51
N SER A 12 5.84 -9.72 -7.89
CA SER A 12 5.71 -9.01 -6.63
C SER A 12 6.47 -9.70 -5.50
N GLY A 13 6.44 -11.04 -5.43
CA GLY A 13 7.22 -11.81 -4.45
C GLY A 13 8.73 -11.63 -4.63
N ILE A 14 9.21 -11.68 -5.87
CA ILE A 14 10.62 -11.39 -6.21
C ILE A 14 10.97 -9.96 -5.79
N GLY A 15 10.13 -9.00 -6.14
CA GLY A 15 10.29 -7.60 -5.78
C GLY A 15 10.40 -7.36 -4.28
N LEU A 16 9.46 -7.92 -3.50
CA LEU A 16 9.47 -7.84 -2.03
C LEU A 16 10.72 -8.52 -1.44
N THR A 17 11.15 -9.64 -2.02
CA THR A 17 12.38 -10.33 -1.61
C THR A 17 13.61 -9.46 -1.86
N LEU A 18 13.70 -8.79 -3.02
CA LEU A 18 14.79 -7.87 -3.32
C LEU A 18 14.80 -6.65 -2.38
N LEU A 19 13.64 -6.14 -1.98
CA LEU A 19 13.56 -5.08 -0.97
C LEU A 19 14.04 -5.58 0.41
N ALA A 20 13.67 -6.79 0.82
CA ALA A 20 14.16 -7.40 2.04
C ALA A 20 15.69 -7.61 2.00
N VAL A 21 16.22 -8.08 0.86
CA VAL A 21 17.66 -8.19 0.63
C VAL A 21 18.34 -6.82 0.67
N THR A 22 17.74 -5.77 0.12
CA THR A 22 18.26 -4.40 0.17
C THR A 22 18.42 -3.94 1.62
N ILE A 23 17.38 -4.13 2.45
CA ILE A 23 17.40 -3.77 3.87
C ILE A 23 18.47 -4.58 4.60
N PHE A 24 18.53 -5.90 4.37
CA PHE A 24 19.49 -6.79 5.02
C PHE A 24 20.93 -6.45 4.66
N LEU A 25 21.22 -6.23 3.37
CA LEU A 25 22.54 -5.81 2.90
C LEU A 25 22.94 -4.47 3.52
N LYS A 26 22.02 -3.49 3.55
CA LYS A 26 22.28 -2.19 4.19
C LYS A 26 22.65 -2.36 5.66
N PHE A 27 21.87 -3.15 6.40
CA PHE A 27 22.12 -3.43 7.82
C PHE A 27 23.49 -4.08 8.07
N ILE A 28 23.87 -5.07 7.26
CA ILE A 28 25.18 -5.74 7.38
C ILE A 28 26.32 -4.78 7.06
N LEU A 29 26.22 -4.03 5.97
CA LEU A 29 27.28 -3.12 5.53
C LEU A 29 27.50 -1.97 6.53
N ASP A 30 26.43 -1.48 7.13
CA ASP A 30 26.50 -0.48 8.21
C ASP A 30 27.17 -1.06 9.47
N SER A 31 26.86 -2.33 9.80
CA SER A 31 27.46 -3.01 10.95
C SER A 31 28.96 -3.29 10.78
N LEU A 32 29.40 -3.50 9.55
CA LEU A 32 30.80 -3.79 9.21
C LEU A 32 31.65 -2.55 8.94
N SER A 33 31.06 -1.34 9.03
CA SER A 33 31.74 -0.08 8.67
C SER A 33 32.37 -0.13 7.27
N ALA A 34 31.61 -0.65 6.31
CA ALA A 34 32.03 -0.86 4.93
C ALA A 34 32.49 0.44 4.25
N THR A 35 33.33 0.33 3.22
CA THR A 35 33.81 1.52 2.48
C THR A 35 32.65 2.22 1.75
N PRO A 36 32.77 3.53 1.44
CA PRO A 36 31.70 4.28 0.76
C PRO A 36 31.20 3.63 -0.54
N ASP A 37 32.10 2.98 -1.30
CA ASP A 37 31.75 2.28 -2.54
C ASP A 37 30.88 1.05 -2.29
N GLN A 38 31.09 0.34 -1.17
CA GLN A 38 30.29 -0.84 -0.81
C GLN A 38 28.89 -0.47 -0.33
N LEU A 39 28.71 0.73 0.26
CA LEU A 39 27.41 1.25 0.67
C LEU A 39 26.47 1.57 -0.51
N LEU A 40 26.97 1.52 -1.75
CA LEU A 40 26.16 1.65 -2.97
C LEU A 40 25.48 0.34 -3.38
N TYR A 41 25.91 -0.82 -2.88
CA TYR A 41 25.29 -2.11 -3.25
C TYR A 41 23.79 -2.19 -2.96
N PRO A 42 23.28 -1.74 -1.80
CA PRO A 42 21.83 -1.67 -1.55
C PRO A 42 21.09 -0.80 -2.58
N PHE A 43 21.70 0.28 -3.06
CA PHE A 43 21.09 1.15 -4.06
C PHE A 43 20.87 0.44 -5.40
N TYR A 44 21.84 -0.37 -5.85
CA TYR A 44 21.69 -1.14 -7.09
C TYR A 44 20.62 -2.23 -6.97
N VAL A 45 20.53 -2.92 -5.83
CA VAL A 45 19.47 -3.91 -5.59
C VAL A 45 18.09 -3.23 -5.56
N TRP A 46 18.00 -2.05 -4.96
CA TRP A 46 16.79 -1.24 -4.95
C TRP A 46 16.35 -0.82 -6.36
N LEU A 47 17.28 -0.42 -7.24
CA LEU A 47 16.96 -0.09 -8.64
C LEU A 47 16.36 -1.27 -9.40
N ILE A 48 16.86 -2.49 -9.17
CA ILE A 48 16.28 -3.70 -9.75
C ILE A 48 14.86 -3.91 -9.22
N ALA A 49 14.66 -3.76 -7.91
CA ALA A 49 13.34 -3.86 -7.29
C ALA A 49 12.36 -2.82 -7.86
N LEU A 50 12.81 -1.58 -8.10
CA LEU A 50 12.03 -0.52 -8.74
C LEU A 50 11.64 -0.89 -10.18
N GLY A 51 12.56 -1.49 -10.95
CA GLY A 51 12.26 -1.99 -12.29
C GLY A 51 11.17 -3.07 -12.28
N ILE A 52 11.23 -4.00 -11.31
CA ILE A 52 10.19 -5.02 -11.12
C ILE A 52 8.87 -4.38 -10.68
N LEU A 53 8.89 -3.35 -9.83
CA LEU A 53 7.68 -2.62 -9.42
C LEU A 53 6.94 -2.08 -10.65
N ALA A 54 7.66 -1.45 -11.59
CA ALA A 54 7.04 -0.91 -12.79
C ALA A 54 6.32 -1.99 -13.61
N ILE A 55 6.94 -3.17 -13.76
CA ILE A 55 6.33 -4.33 -14.45
C ILE A 55 5.09 -4.80 -13.70
N VAL A 56 5.18 -4.96 -12.39
CA VAL A 56 4.09 -5.41 -11.52
C VAL A 56 2.89 -4.45 -11.57
N VAL A 57 3.13 -3.14 -11.58
CA VAL A 57 2.09 -2.11 -11.70
C VAL A 57 1.37 -2.23 -13.06
N VAL A 58 2.13 -2.36 -14.16
CA VAL A 58 1.53 -2.52 -15.50
C VAL A 58 0.66 -3.79 -15.56
N ILE A 59 1.18 -4.92 -15.05
CA ILE A 59 0.42 -6.17 -14.97
C ILE A 59 -0.84 -6.01 -14.11
N GLY A 60 -0.73 -5.33 -12.96
CA GLY A 60 -1.84 -5.08 -12.04
C GLY A 60 -2.95 -4.23 -12.66
N VAL A 61 -2.59 -3.16 -13.39
CA VAL A 61 -3.54 -2.30 -14.12
C VAL A 61 -4.27 -3.13 -15.20
N ILE A 62 -3.52 -3.90 -16.01
CA ILE A 62 -4.12 -4.75 -17.05
C ILE A 62 -5.06 -5.78 -16.41
N ASN A 63 -4.63 -6.49 -15.36
CA ASN A 63 -5.47 -7.50 -14.71
C ASN A 63 -6.73 -6.92 -14.05
N THR A 64 -6.66 -5.69 -13.55
CA THR A 64 -7.78 -5.03 -12.89
C THR A 64 -8.82 -4.54 -13.89
N PHE A 65 -8.39 -3.85 -14.95
CA PHE A 65 -9.32 -3.14 -15.85
C PHE A 65 -9.69 -3.90 -17.14
N THR A 66 -8.99 -4.99 -17.48
CA THR A 66 -9.35 -5.81 -18.64
C THR A 66 -10.27 -6.95 -18.20
N GLU A 67 -11.58 -6.80 -18.40
CA GLU A 67 -12.60 -7.84 -18.14
C GLU A 67 -12.70 -8.89 -19.28
N MET A 68 -11.59 -9.18 -19.96
CA MET A 68 -11.60 -10.15 -21.05
C MET A 68 -11.61 -11.60 -20.54
N THR A 69 -12.83 -12.09 -20.32
CA THR A 69 -13.22 -13.50 -20.47
C THR A 69 -12.44 -14.54 -19.64
N GLY A 70 -13.03 -14.89 -18.50
CA GLY A 70 -12.90 -16.23 -17.91
C GLY A 70 -11.89 -16.40 -16.76
N PHE A 71 -12.42 -16.94 -15.66
CA PHE A 71 -11.72 -17.76 -14.66
C PHE A 71 -10.69 -17.09 -13.73
N VAL A 72 -10.83 -15.82 -13.35
CA VAL A 72 -10.05 -15.27 -12.24
C VAL A 72 -10.98 -14.98 -11.07
N HIS A 73 -10.75 -15.64 -9.93
CA HIS A 73 -11.54 -15.42 -8.73
C HIS A 73 -11.34 -13.96 -8.27
N PRO A 74 -12.39 -13.22 -7.85
CA PRO A 74 -12.25 -11.86 -7.34
C PRO A 74 -11.17 -11.71 -6.26
N ASP A 75 -11.02 -12.75 -5.42
CA ASP A 75 -9.97 -12.84 -4.41
C ASP A 75 -8.57 -12.80 -5.03
N ASP A 76 -8.32 -13.45 -6.17
CA ASP A 76 -7.00 -13.47 -6.81
C ASP A 76 -6.59 -12.07 -7.30
N LYS A 77 -7.56 -11.29 -7.79
CA LYS A 77 -7.34 -9.88 -8.16
C LYS A 77 -7.05 -9.03 -6.93
N MET A 78 -7.79 -9.27 -5.84
CA MET A 78 -7.59 -8.58 -4.58
C MET A 78 -6.19 -8.84 -4.01
N TYR A 79 -5.78 -10.11 -3.91
CA TYR A 79 -4.43 -10.49 -3.43
C TYR A 79 -3.31 -9.91 -4.31
N SER A 80 -3.47 -9.91 -5.64
CA SER A 80 -2.48 -9.33 -6.55
C SER A 80 -2.31 -7.83 -6.31
N ASN A 81 -3.41 -7.10 -6.21
CA ASN A 81 -3.39 -5.65 -5.97
C ASN A 81 -2.84 -5.29 -4.58
N MET A 82 -3.01 -6.14 -3.58
CA MET A 82 -2.36 -5.96 -2.28
C MET A 82 -0.84 -6.09 -2.38
N LEU A 83 -0.35 -7.09 -3.10
CA LEU A 83 1.10 -7.27 -3.27
C LEU A 83 1.71 -6.08 -4.01
N VAL A 84 1.02 -5.54 -5.02
CA VAL A 84 1.42 -4.30 -5.71
C VAL A 84 1.47 -3.13 -4.73
N TYR A 85 0.44 -2.97 -3.89
CA TYR A 85 0.37 -1.91 -2.88
C TYR A 85 1.53 -1.99 -1.87
N VAL A 86 1.74 -3.17 -1.30
CA VAL A 86 2.80 -3.42 -0.31
C VAL A 86 4.18 -3.21 -0.96
N MET A 87 4.39 -3.67 -2.20
CA MET A 87 5.64 -3.49 -2.91
C MET A 87 5.91 -2.01 -3.26
N ALA A 88 4.87 -1.26 -3.65
CA ALA A 88 5.00 0.16 -3.95
C ALA A 88 5.40 0.96 -2.69
N LEU A 89 4.69 0.73 -1.58
CA LEU A 89 4.99 1.38 -0.30
C LEU A 89 6.38 0.96 0.21
N GLY A 90 6.71 -0.33 0.13
CA GLY A 90 8.02 -0.86 0.52
C GLY A 90 9.15 -0.25 -0.29
N THR A 91 9.01 -0.17 -1.62
CA THR A 91 10.03 0.46 -2.50
C THR A 91 10.26 1.92 -2.12
N LEU A 92 9.18 2.66 -1.85
CA LEU A 92 9.23 4.07 -1.46
C LEU A 92 9.95 4.26 -0.11
N LEU A 93 9.63 3.44 0.89
CA LEU A 93 10.22 3.54 2.22
C LEU A 93 11.67 3.03 2.28
N VAL A 94 12.00 1.98 1.52
CA VAL A 94 13.38 1.48 1.44
C VAL A 94 14.30 2.50 0.78
N CYS A 95 13.78 3.33 -0.14
CA CYS A 95 14.54 4.44 -0.72
C CYS A 95 15.14 5.35 0.35
N GLY A 96 14.40 5.68 1.41
CA GLY A 96 14.89 6.55 2.47
C GLY A 96 15.96 5.94 3.38
N LEU A 97 16.19 4.63 3.28
CA LEU A 97 17.26 3.91 3.99
C LEU A 97 18.59 3.89 3.21
N LEU A 98 18.58 4.31 1.94
CA LEU A 98 19.75 4.22 1.08
C LEU A 98 20.79 5.27 1.45
N GLN A 99 22.05 4.96 1.15
CA GLN A 99 23.17 5.87 1.38
C GLN A 99 22.99 7.15 0.53
N GLY A 100 23.25 8.31 1.13
CA GLY A 100 23.16 9.60 0.45
C GLY A 100 21.78 10.26 0.50
N VAL A 101 20.79 9.62 1.12
CA VAL A 101 19.49 10.24 1.39
C VAL A 101 19.56 11.04 2.69
N ASP A 102 19.24 12.33 2.62
CA ASP A 102 19.22 13.22 3.77
C ASP A 102 17.91 13.14 4.57
N ILE A 103 17.91 13.77 5.75
CA ILE A 103 16.75 13.78 6.67
C ILE A 103 15.53 14.49 6.08
N THR A 104 15.75 15.43 5.15
CA THR A 104 14.67 16.18 4.49
C THR A 104 13.92 15.27 3.52
N ILE A 105 14.67 14.55 2.69
CA ILE A 105 14.13 13.57 1.74
C ILE A 105 13.47 12.41 2.49
N GLN A 106 14.06 11.94 3.59
CA GLN A 106 13.41 10.96 4.48
C GLN A 106 12.04 11.45 4.97
N GLY A 107 11.94 12.72 5.38
CA GLY A 107 10.66 13.32 5.79
C GLY A 107 9.64 13.37 4.65
N TYR A 108 10.06 13.74 3.45
CA TYR A 108 9.18 13.72 2.27
C TYR A 108 8.69 12.31 1.94
N LEU A 109 9.59 11.32 1.94
CA LEU A 109 9.24 9.93 1.68
C LEU A 109 8.29 9.38 2.76
N PHE A 110 8.54 9.66 4.03
CA PHE A 110 7.65 9.23 5.10
C PHE A 110 6.24 9.84 4.98
N ASN A 111 6.16 11.14 4.65
CA ASN A 111 4.89 11.82 4.43
C ASN A 111 4.15 11.28 3.21
N MET A 112 4.85 11.00 2.10
CA MET A 112 4.25 10.34 0.94
C MET A 112 3.69 8.96 1.29
N GLY A 113 4.45 8.13 2.01
CA GLY A 113 3.97 6.82 2.47
C GLY A 113 2.75 6.94 3.39
N THR A 114 2.77 7.89 4.32
CA THR A 114 1.64 8.20 5.20
C THR A 114 0.39 8.59 4.41
N MET A 115 0.53 9.45 3.39
CA MET A 115 -0.59 9.83 2.52
C MET A 115 -1.16 8.65 1.74
N ILE A 116 -0.31 7.74 1.23
CA ILE A 116 -0.74 6.52 0.54
C ILE A 116 -1.58 5.62 1.47
N VAL A 117 -1.14 5.45 2.73
CA VAL A 117 -1.88 4.67 3.73
C VAL A 117 -3.21 5.34 4.08
N ILE A 118 -3.23 6.66 4.28
CA ILE A 118 -4.45 7.41 4.57
C ILE A 118 -5.45 7.32 3.41
N ALA A 119 -4.98 7.46 2.16
CA ALA A 119 -5.83 7.30 0.98
C ALA A 119 -6.45 5.89 0.92
N TYR A 120 -5.71 4.86 1.34
CA TYR A 120 -6.22 3.50 1.40
C TYR A 120 -7.28 3.32 2.50
N ILE A 121 -7.10 3.94 3.68
CA ILE A 121 -8.13 4.00 4.73
C ILE A 121 -9.40 4.69 4.21
N PHE A 122 -9.25 5.80 3.49
CA PHE A 122 -10.36 6.53 2.88
C PHE A 122 -11.18 5.63 1.94
N LEU A 123 -10.51 4.96 1.00
CA LEU A 123 -11.16 4.06 0.05
C LEU A 123 -11.90 2.92 0.76
N PHE A 124 -11.28 2.35 1.79
CA PHE A 124 -11.89 1.29 2.59
C PHE A 124 -13.19 1.74 3.25
N VAL A 125 -13.18 2.85 3.98
CA VAL A 125 -14.39 3.37 4.64
C VAL A 125 -15.45 3.72 3.60
N PHE A 126 -15.05 4.28 2.46
CA PHE A 126 -15.98 4.59 1.38
C PHE A 126 -16.67 3.34 0.81
N VAL A 127 -15.93 2.26 0.55
CA VAL A 127 -16.50 0.97 0.08
C VAL A 127 -17.46 0.37 1.12
N PHE A 128 -17.14 0.50 2.41
CA PHE A 128 -17.95 -0.08 3.49
C PHE A 128 -19.26 0.65 3.73
N PHE A 129 -19.20 1.97 3.76
CA PHE A 129 -20.35 2.81 4.04
C PHE A 129 -21.10 3.20 2.77
N GLY A 130 -20.51 3.05 1.58
CA GLY A 130 -21.12 3.38 0.29
C GLY A 130 -22.48 2.72 0.09
N GLY A 131 -22.62 1.44 0.42
CA GLY A 131 -23.91 0.74 0.35
C GLY A 131 -24.95 1.25 1.35
N LYS A 132 -24.54 1.78 2.51
CA LYS A 132 -25.45 2.39 3.50
C LYS A 132 -25.82 3.84 3.16
N ILE A 133 -24.91 4.55 2.49
CA ILE A 133 -25.15 5.89 1.95
C ILE A 133 -26.14 5.80 0.78
N ALA A 134 -25.96 4.84 -0.12
CA ALA A 134 -26.80 4.66 -1.30
C ALA A 134 -28.20 4.09 -1.01
N LYS A 135 -28.42 3.44 0.14
CA LYS A 135 -29.73 2.89 0.56
C LYS A 135 -30.83 3.94 0.81
N GLY A 136 -30.53 5.23 0.68
CA GLY A 136 -31.51 6.34 0.73
C GLY A 136 -31.70 7.05 -0.61
N ALA A 137 -31.43 6.37 -1.74
CA ALA A 137 -31.56 6.92 -3.08
C ALA A 137 -33.00 6.86 -3.64
N GLU A 138 -34.01 6.76 -2.78
CA GLU A 138 -35.41 6.89 -3.20
C GLU A 138 -35.74 8.38 -3.45
N GLU A 139 -36.54 8.64 -4.48
CA GLU A 139 -36.93 10.00 -4.90
C GLU A 139 -37.50 10.80 -3.72
N GLY A 140 -36.83 11.92 -3.38
CA GLY A 140 -37.23 12.81 -2.28
C GLY A 140 -36.32 12.80 -1.04
N GLN A 141 -35.39 11.84 -0.91
CA GLN A 141 -34.50 11.71 0.27
C GLN A 141 -33.09 12.33 0.11
N VAL A 142 -32.89 13.22 -0.87
CA VAL A 142 -31.57 13.87 -1.11
C VAL A 142 -30.99 14.54 0.14
N LYS A 143 -31.85 15.15 0.97
CA LYS A 143 -31.43 15.77 2.25
C LYS A 143 -30.90 14.74 3.25
N GLU A 144 -31.52 13.56 3.32
CA GLU A 144 -31.11 12.50 4.24
C GLU A 144 -29.83 11.81 3.76
N MET A 145 -29.70 11.56 2.46
CA MET A 145 -28.47 11.07 1.85
C MET A 145 -27.30 12.02 2.10
N THR A 146 -27.53 13.34 1.92
CA THR A 146 -26.51 14.37 2.16
C THR A 146 -26.11 14.43 3.64
N SER A 147 -27.07 14.33 4.56
CA SER A 147 -26.81 14.29 6.00
C SER A 147 -25.98 13.07 6.42
N ARG A 148 -26.33 11.88 5.91
CA ARG A 148 -25.56 10.64 6.15
C ARG A 148 -24.15 10.74 5.59
N PHE A 149 -24.00 11.29 4.38
CA PHE A 149 -22.69 11.52 3.77
C PHE A 149 -21.83 12.48 4.60
N MET A 150 -22.42 13.60 5.07
CA MET A 150 -21.72 14.58 5.90
C MET A 150 -21.23 13.99 7.24
N LEU A 151 -22.05 13.16 7.89
CA LEU A 151 -21.64 12.49 9.12
C LEU A 151 -20.52 11.48 8.89
N VAL A 152 -20.62 10.66 7.83
CA VAL A 152 -19.59 9.67 7.49
C VAL A 152 -18.29 10.36 7.09
N SER A 153 -18.34 11.45 6.32
CA SER A 153 -17.14 12.20 5.93
C SER A 153 -16.47 12.88 7.13
N LEU A 154 -17.24 13.36 8.11
CA LEU A 154 -16.68 13.90 9.36
C LEU A 154 -15.95 12.83 10.17
N ILE A 155 -16.58 11.66 10.39
CA ILE A 155 -15.96 10.53 11.11
C ILE A 155 -14.69 10.08 10.38
N LEU A 156 -14.75 10.00 9.05
CA LEU A 156 -13.60 9.64 8.23
C LEU A 156 -12.48 10.68 8.35
N GLY A 157 -12.82 11.97 8.31
CA GLY A 157 -11.87 13.07 8.51
C GLY A 157 -11.14 12.97 9.85
N VAL A 158 -11.87 12.69 10.94
CA VAL A 158 -11.28 12.49 12.27
C VAL A 158 -10.36 11.26 12.30
N ALA A 159 -10.78 10.13 11.70
CA ALA A 159 -9.97 8.92 11.64
C ALA A 159 -8.67 9.14 10.84
N MET A 160 -8.75 9.80 9.69
CA MET A 160 -7.58 10.14 8.86
C MET A 160 -6.64 11.11 9.57
N ALA A 161 -7.16 12.15 10.22
CA ALA A 161 -6.37 13.08 11.01
C ALA A 161 -5.69 12.40 12.20
N GLY A 162 -6.39 11.49 12.88
CA GLY A 162 -5.83 10.67 13.96
C GLY A 162 -4.71 9.76 13.48
N ALA A 163 -4.89 9.08 12.34
CA ALA A 163 -3.85 8.25 11.74
C ALA A 163 -2.62 9.07 11.32
N HIS A 164 -2.83 10.25 10.70
CA HIS A 164 -1.75 11.18 10.35
C HIS A 164 -0.98 11.65 11.59
N LEU A 165 -1.69 12.06 12.64
CA LEU A 165 -1.08 12.51 13.89
C LEU A 165 -0.24 11.38 14.53
N PHE A 166 -0.80 10.16 14.61
CA PHE A 166 -0.10 9.00 15.15
C PHE A 166 1.19 8.69 14.38
N LEU A 167 1.14 8.65 13.06
CA LEU A 167 2.31 8.38 12.21
C LEU A 167 3.35 9.50 12.29
N ASN A 168 2.91 10.76 12.38
CA ASN A 168 3.81 11.89 12.54
C ASN A 168 4.51 11.88 13.91
N ILE A 169 3.81 11.50 14.99
CA ILE A 169 4.42 11.31 16.31
C ILE A 169 5.50 10.23 16.26
N ILE A 170 5.23 9.10 15.58
CA ILE A 170 6.21 8.03 15.41
C ILE A 170 7.45 8.54 14.68
N TYR A 171 7.27 9.27 13.57
CA TYR A 171 8.39 9.83 12.82
C TYR A 171 9.20 10.85 13.63
N GLY A 172 8.53 11.68 14.44
CA GLY A 172 9.19 12.65 15.32
C GLY A 172 9.93 12.02 16.51
N THR A 173 9.60 10.78 16.88
CA THR A 173 10.15 10.13 18.09
C THR A 173 11.23 9.09 17.75
N PHE A 174 11.11 8.41 16.61
CA PHE A 174 11.98 7.29 16.22
C PHE A 174 12.86 7.66 15.02
N SER A 175 13.94 6.90 14.80
CA SER A 175 14.72 7.02 13.57
C SER A 175 13.87 6.62 12.35
N TYR A 176 14.21 7.14 11.17
CA TYR A 176 13.48 6.85 9.94
C TYR A 176 13.27 5.34 9.70
N GLY A 177 14.28 4.51 9.98
CA GLY A 177 14.15 3.05 9.82
C GLY A 177 13.07 2.43 10.69
N TRP A 178 12.96 2.84 11.95
CA TRP A 178 11.90 2.39 12.84
C TRP A 178 10.54 2.96 12.44
N ALA A 179 10.48 4.25 12.10
CA ALA A 179 9.24 4.88 11.67
C ALA A 179 8.69 4.23 10.39
N ALA A 180 9.55 4.01 9.39
CA ALA A 180 9.22 3.32 8.15
C ALA A 180 8.76 1.88 8.39
N ALA A 181 9.42 1.15 9.29
CA ALA A 181 9.01 -0.21 9.67
C ALA A 181 7.61 -0.22 10.30
N VAL A 182 7.32 0.70 11.23
CA VAL A 182 6.00 0.82 11.86
C VAL A 182 4.93 1.17 10.84
N LEU A 183 5.19 2.12 9.94
CA LEU A 183 4.28 2.48 8.85
C LEU A 183 3.98 1.28 7.94
N MET A 184 5.01 0.51 7.59
CA MET A 184 4.86 -0.68 6.74
C MET A 184 4.05 -1.79 7.43
N VAL A 185 4.34 -2.07 8.70
CA VAL A 185 3.57 -3.05 9.49
C VAL A 185 2.11 -2.61 9.63
N PHE A 186 1.87 -1.32 9.88
CA PHE A 186 0.53 -0.76 9.94
C PHE A 186 -0.22 -0.91 8.60
N ALA A 187 0.45 -0.61 7.48
CA ALA A 187 -0.12 -0.76 6.14
C ALA A 187 -0.46 -2.23 5.82
N VAL A 188 0.44 -3.18 6.12
CA VAL A 188 0.21 -4.62 5.93
C VAL A 188 -0.94 -5.10 6.82
N ALA A 189 -1.00 -4.68 8.08
CA ALA A 189 -2.09 -5.02 8.99
C ALA A 189 -3.43 -4.52 8.47
N LEU A 190 -3.51 -3.27 8.01
CA LEU A 190 -4.71 -2.72 7.38
C LEU A 190 -5.14 -3.56 6.19
N VAL A 191 -4.22 -3.83 5.27
CA VAL A 191 -4.46 -4.63 4.05
C VAL A 191 -4.98 -6.03 4.40
N LEU A 192 -4.39 -6.72 5.39
CA LEU A 192 -4.85 -8.02 5.86
C LEU A 192 -6.26 -7.95 6.48
N LEU A 193 -6.55 -6.93 7.29
CA LEU A 193 -7.88 -6.71 7.84
C LEU A 193 -8.93 -6.52 6.73
N MET A 194 -8.56 -5.85 5.62
CA MET A 194 -9.47 -5.67 4.49
C MET A 194 -9.79 -6.99 3.81
N VAL A 195 -8.78 -7.82 3.54
CA VAL A 195 -8.98 -9.15 2.95
C VAL A 195 -9.89 -10.01 3.80
N LEU A 196 -9.60 -10.09 5.10
CA LEU A 196 -10.39 -10.93 6.02
C LEU A 196 -11.85 -10.48 6.07
N TYR A 197 -12.11 -9.19 5.90
CA TYR A 197 -13.45 -8.65 5.85
C TYR A 197 -14.12 -8.87 4.48
N MET A 198 -13.44 -8.56 3.38
CA MET A 198 -14.01 -8.63 2.02
C MET A 198 -14.15 -10.07 1.51
N GLY A 199 -13.22 -10.97 1.86
CA GLY A 199 -13.27 -12.39 1.49
C GLY A 199 -14.48 -13.14 2.06
N ARG A 200 -15.25 -12.54 2.99
CA ARG A 200 -16.53 -13.09 3.47
C ARG A 200 -17.74 -12.67 2.63
N LYS A 201 -17.59 -11.69 1.74
CA LYS A 201 -18.65 -11.22 0.83
C LYS A 201 -18.40 -11.83 -0.55
N TYR A 202 -18.75 -13.11 -0.72
CA TYR A 202 -18.80 -13.73 -2.04
C TYR A 202 -19.84 -12.98 -2.89
N GLU A 203 -19.38 -12.16 -3.84
CA GLU A 203 -20.23 -11.67 -4.90
C GLU A 203 -20.29 -12.74 -6.00
N PRO A 204 -21.48 -13.21 -6.41
CA PRO A 204 -21.59 -14.16 -7.51
C PRO A 204 -21.02 -13.52 -8.79
N VAL A 205 -20.02 -14.18 -9.37
CA VAL A 205 -19.39 -13.79 -10.63
C VAL A 205 -20.37 -14.08 -11.77
N GLY A 206 -21.05 -13.04 -12.23
CA GLY A 206 -21.90 -13.06 -13.42
C GLY A 206 -23.39 -13.24 -13.13
N LYS A 207 -24.19 -12.26 -13.60
CA LYS A 207 -25.52 -12.51 -14.17
C LYS A 207 -25.46 -12.17 -15.64
#